data_AF-A0A1J6IS53-F1
#
_entry.id   AF-A0A1J6IS53-F1
#
_cell.length_a   1.000
_cell.length_b   1.000
_cell.length_c   1.000
_cell.angle_alpha   90.00
_cell.angle_beta   90.00
_cell.angle_gamma   90.00
#
_symmetry.space_group_name_H-M   'P 1'
#
loop_
_entity.id
_entity.type
_entity.pdbx_description
1 polymer ?
#
loop_
_entity_poly.entity_id
_entity_poly.type
_entity_poly.pdbx_seq_one_letter_code
_entity_poly.pdbx_strand_id
1 'polypeptide(L)'
;MEHLQEGFIRFRPTDSERLKYLLRFIAKQEMNDSGIITTNIDVYGGEEPWEIYNHGVPCGNDDDNADSSNYRYFITKLKKKSKSGYNREVGNKGSWKQQDKAKSVRYENTGNSSSVIIGCKKSLCYVNKEYYNQNDGHWVMKEYELSSVILQKFDEDRRDYVLCAIKKMPHSADYARCLN
;
A
#
# COMPACT_ATOMS: atom_id res chain seq x y z
N MET A 1 2.79 28.52 32.52
CA MET A 1 3.26 27.21 32.02
C MET A 1 2.28 26.80 30.94
N GLU A 2 2.67 27.01 29.69
CA GLU A 2 1.88 26.58 28.54
C GLU A 2 1.85 25.05 28.51
N HIS A 3 0.67 24.48 28.70
CA HIS A 3 0.41 23.08 28.43
C HIS A 3 0.41 22.90 26.90
N LEU A 4 1.55 22.56 26.33
CA LEU A 4 1.61 22.02 24.97
C LEU A 4 0.84 20.69 24.99
N GLN A 5 -0.36 20.71 24.42
CA GLN A 5 -1.06 19.50 24.00
C GLN A 5 -0.11 18.76 23.05
N GLU A 6 0.50 17.67 23.52
CA GLU A 6 1.24 16.71 22.69
C GLU A 6 0.25 16.03 21.74
N GLY A 7 -0.09 16.74 20.67
CA GLY A 7 -0.77 16.16 19.53
C GLY A 7 0.22 15.24 18.83
N PHE A 8 0.17 13.93 19.11
CA PHE A 8 0.88 12.92 18.34
C PHE A 8 0.53 13.09 16.85
N ILE A 9 1.49 13.55 16.05
CA ILE A 9 1.34 13.71 14.60
C ILE A 9 1.13 12.30 14.02
N ARG A 10 -0.11 11.99 13.64
CA ARG A 10 -0.48 10.69 13.04
C ARG A 10 0.20 10.53 11.69
N PHE A 11 0.79 9.35 11.45
CA PHE A 11 1.43 9.03 10.18
C PHE A 11 0.37 8.84 9.08
N ARG A 12 0.11 9.91 8.34
CA ARG A 12 -0.87 9.95 7.25
C ARG A 12 -0.23 10.49 5.98
N PRO A 13 0.72 9.75 5.38
CA PRO A 13 1.40 10.23 4.18
C PRO A 13 0.40 10.46 3.04
N THR A 14 0.70 11.45 2.22
CA THR A 14 0.08 11.65 0.90
C THR A 14 0.50 10.54 -0.06
N ASP A 15 -0.19 10.41 -1.20
CA ASP A 15 0.21 9.46 -2.24
C ASP A 15 1.65 9.73 -2.74
N SER A 16 2.05 11.01 -2.80
CA SER A 16 3.40 11.37 -3.21
C SER A 16 4.46 10.96 -2.19
N GLU A 17 4.17 11.10 -0.89
CA GLU A 17 5.08 10.70 0.18
C GLU A 17 5.27 9.18 0.24
N ARG A 18 4.21 8.41 0.01
CA ARG A 18 4.31 6.94 -0.11
C ARG A 18 5.29 6.52 -1.21
N LEU A 19 5.21 7.16 -2.38
CA LEU A 19 6.18 6.90 -3.46
C LEU A 19 7.59 7.39 -3.12
N LYS A 20 7.74 8.47 -2.33
CA LYS A 20 9.06 8.90 -1.82
C LYS A 20 9.66 7.88 -0.87
N TYR A 21 8.88 7.28 0.03
CA TYR A 21 9.37 6.20 0.90
C TYR A 21 9.83 4.99 0.08
N LEU A 22 9.02 4.56 -0.90
CA LEU A 22 9.41 3.49 -1.81
C LEU A 22 10.69 3.82 -2.60
N LEU A 23 10.83 5.05 -3.09
CA LEU A 23 12.04 5.51 -3.77
C LEU A 23 13.27 5.47 -2.87
N ARG A 24 13.16 5.94 -1.63
CA ARG A 24 14.25 5.89 -0.64
C ARG A 24 14.66 4.44 -0.35
N PHE A 25 13.68 3.56 -0.13
CA PHE A 25 13.93 2.13 0.07
C PHE A 25 14.68 1.53 -1.13
N ILE A 26 14.16 1.72 -2.34
CA ILE A 26 14.79 1.21 -3.56
C ILE A 26 16.19 1.78 -3.69
N ALA A 27 16.41 3.06 -3.39
CA ALA A 27 17.71 3.75 -3.44
C ALA A 27 18.68 3.36 -2.30
N LYS A 28 18.28 2.48 -1.37
CA LYS A 28 19.06 2.13 -0.16
C LYS A 28 19.36 3.35 0.73
N GLN A 29 18.43 4.29 0.78
CA GLN A 29 18.48 5.47 1.65
C GLN A 29 17.58 5.25 2.86
N GLU A 30 17.87 5.96 3.94
CA GLU A 30 17.01 5.97 5.13
C GLU A 30 15.62 6.52 4.78
N MET A 31 14.58 5.74 5.11
CA MET A 31 13.20 6.10 4.83
C MET A 31 12.71 7.23 5.75
N ASN A 32 13.21 7.29 6.99
CA ASN A 32 12.75 8.22 8.04
C ASN A 32 11.23 8.14 8.28
N ASP A 33 10.69 6.92 8.18
CA ASP A 33 9.27 6.59 8.36
C ASP A 33 8.93 6.27 9.83
N SER A 34 9.88 6.46 10.76
CA SER A 34 9.74 6.11 12.18
C SER A 34 9.48 4.61 12.43
N GLY A 35 9.88 3.74 11.51
CA GLY A 35 9.68 2.29 11.62
C GLY A 35 8.24 1.83 11.36
N ILE A 36 7.42 2.67 10.72
CA ILE A 36 6.00 2.41 10.48
C ILE A 36 5.78 1.52 9.25
N ILE A 37 6.69 1.56 8.28
CA ILE A 37 6.63 0.77 7.05
C ILE A 37 7.36 -0.55 7.29
N THR A 38 6.60 -1.64 7.33
CA THR A 38 7.15 -2.98 7.50
C THR A 38 7.79 -3.46 6.20
N THR A 39 9.03 -3.91 6.30
CA THR A 39 9.75 -4.58 5.21
C THR A 39 9.84 -6.09 5.50
N ASN A 40 10.29 -6.87 4.52
CA ASN A 40 10.57 -8.30 4.67
C ASN A 40 9.33 -9.21 4.88
N ILE A 41 8.15 -8.73 4.51
CA ILE A 41 6.92 -9.53 4.43
C ILE A 41 6.50 -9.68 2.98
N ASP A 42 6.20 -10.91 2.56
CA ASP A 42 5.68 -11.18 1.22
C ASP A 42 4.15 -11.03 1.20
N VAL A 43 3.69 -9.82 0.90
CA VAL A 43 2.27 -9.47 0.80
C VAL A 43 1.50 -10.27 -0.28
N TYR A 44 2.20 -10.83 -1.26
CA TYR A 44 1.63 -11.71 -2.29
C TYR A 44 2.09 -13.17 -2.09
N GLY A 45 2.38 -13.52 -0.83
CA GLY A 45 2.88 -14.81 -0.40
C GLY A 45 1.76 -15.74 0.08
N GLY A 46 2.15 -16.66 0.98
CA GLY A 46 1.25 -17.70 1.49
C GLY A 46 0.35 -17.27 2.66
N GLU A 47 0.51 -16.05 3.17
CA GLU A 47 -0.31 -15.52 4.27
C GLU A 47 -1.54 -14.77 3.75
N GLU A 48 -2.62 -14.82 4.51
CA GLU A 48 -3.86 -14.12 4.21
C GLU A 48 -3.79 -12.64 4.63
N PRO A 49 -4.65 -11.76 4.09
CA PRO A 49 -4.57 -10.31 4.37
C PRO A 49 -4.62 -9.94 5.85
N TRP A 50 -5.37 -10.68 6.68
CA TRP A 50 -5.45 -10.44 8.12
C TRP A 50 -4.18 -10.84 8.86
N GLU A 51 -3.49 -11.90 8.40
CA GLU A 51 -2.19 -12.31 8.94
C GLU A 51 -1.13 -11.27 8.59
N ILE A 52 -1.05 -10.90 7.30
CA ILE A 52 -0.17 -9.84 6.81
C ILE A 52 -0.41 -8.54 7.59
N TYR A 53 -1.67 -8.16 7.80
CA TYR A 53 -2.03 -6.96 8.55
C TYR A 53 -1.48 -7.00 9.97
N ASN A 54 -1.52 -8.15 10.66
CA ASN A 54 -0.99 -8.26 12.02
C ASN A 54 0.53 -8.00 12.11
N HIS A 55 1.28 -8.21 11.04
CA HIS A 55 2.71 -7.88 10.96
C HIS A 55 3.00 -6.38 10.84
N GLY A 56 2.01 -5.58 10.41
CA GLY A 56 2.21 -4.15 10.17
C GLY A 56 2.17 -3.32 11.45
N VAL A 57 2.69 -2.09 11.40
CA VAL A 57 2.67 -1.16 12.54
C VAL A 57 1.41 -0.27 12.49
N PRO A 58 0.63 -0.16 13.57
CA PRO A 58 -0.50 0.77 13.66
C PRO A 58 -0.08 2.23 13.49
N CYS A 59 -0.87 3.04 12.77
CA CYS A 59 -0.54 4.43 12.42
C CYS A 59 -1.40 5.50 13.12
N GLY A 60 -2.14 5.12 14.16
CA GLY A 60 -3.05 6.00 14.92
C GLY A 60 -3.74 5.23 16.05
N ASN A 61 -4.63 5.91 16.79
CA ASN A 61 -5.39 5.29 17.87
C ASN A 61 -6.63 4.57 17.29
N ASP A 62 -7.01 3.44 17.89
CA ASP A 62 -8.13 2.60 17.45
C ASP A 62 -9.50 3.31 17.48
N ASP A 63 -9.62 4.44 18.19
CA ASP A 63 -10.84 5.26 18.32
C ASP A 63 -11.11 6.20 17.13
N ASP A 64 -10.15 6.37 16.22
CA ASP A 64 -10.36 7.22 15.05
C ASP A 64 -11.11 6.45 13.95
N ASN A 65 -12.44 6.61 13.90
CA ASN A 65 -13.33 6.26 12.77
C ASN A 65 -12.93 6.91 11.41
N ALA A 66 -11.74 7.50 11.30
CA ALA A 66 -11.23 8.09 10.08
C ALA A 66 -10.65 7.00 9.16
N ASP A 67 -11.11 6.99 7.91
CA ASP A 67 -10.75 6.04 6.83
C ASP A 67 -9.23 5.86 6.54
N SER A 68 -8.37 6.67 7.18
CA SER A 68 -6.91 6.67 7.00
C SER A 68 -6.10 6.17 8.20
N SER A 69 -6.66 6.04 9.42
CA SER A 69 -5.91 5.59 10.61
C SER A 69 -5.60 4.09 10.60
N ASN A 70 -6.35 3.30 9.82
CA ASN A 70 -6.31 1.84 9.87
C ASN A 70 -5.49 1.21 8.74
N TYR A 71 -4.70 2.00 8.01
CA TYR A 71 -3.76 1.42 7.05
C TYR A 71 -2.51 0.94 7.76
N ARG A 72 -2.07 -0.26 7.39
CA ARG A 72 -0.72 -0.75 7.68
C ARG A 72 0.07 -0.81 6.38
N TYR A 73 1.34 -0.42 6.46
CA TYR A 73 2.18 -0.16 5.30
C TYR A 73 3.28 -1.22 5.17
N PHE A 74 3.44 -1.72 3.95
CA PHE A 74 4.39 -2.79 3.64
C PHE A 74 5.16 -2.45 2.37
N ILE A 75 6.45 -2.77 2.33
CA ILE A 75 7.21 -2.83 1.07
C ILE A 75 7.49 -4.29 0.75
N THR A 76 7.08 -4.71 -0.45
CA THR A 76 7.25 -6.08 -0.94
C THR A 76 7.76 -6.08 -2.37
N LYS A 77 8.38 -7.20 -2.77
CA LYS A 77 8.80 -7.46 -4.14
C LYS A 77 7.73 -8.25 -4.89
N LEU A 78 7.32 -7.75 -6.05
CA LEU A 78 6.38 -8.44 -6.92
C LEU A 78 7.03 -9.65 -7.59
N LYS A 79 6.24 -10.72 -7.69
CA LYS A 79 6.62 -11.94 -8.42
C LYS A 79 6.06 -11.87 -9.83
N LYS A 80 6.92 -11.94 -10.84
CA LYS A 80 6.49 -11.99 -12.25
C LYS A 80 5.76 -13.30 -12.53
N LYS A 81 4.55 -13.19 -13.08
CA LYS A 81 3.77 -14.31 -13.61
C LYS A 81 3.96 -14.47 -15.11
N SER A 82 4.19 -13.35 -15.82
CA SER A 82 4.50 -13.31 -17.25
C SER A 82 5.40 -12.11 -17.56
N LYS A 83 5.73 -11.88 -18.84
CA LYS A 83 6.51 -10.70 -19.28
C LYS A 83 5.86 -9.37 -18.89
N SER A 84 4.54 -9.32 -18.74
CA SER A 84 3.76 -8.10 -18.47
C SER A 84 2.87 -8.18 -17.24
N GLY A 85 2.82 -9.32 -16.55
CA GLY A 85 1.89 -9.57 -15.45
C GLY A 85 2.60 -10.03 -14.18
N TYR A 86 2.09 -9.56 -13.04
CA TYR A 86 2.54 -9.98 -11.71
C TYR A 86 1.54 -10.95 -11.08
N ASN A 87 2.05 -11.87 -10.26
CA ASN A 87 1.18 -12.74 -9.47
C ASN A 87 0.51 -11.92 -8.37
N ARG A 88 -0.81 -12.09 -8.26
CA ARG A 88 -1.66 -11.47 -7.23
C ARG A 88 -2.42 -12.50 -6.41
N GLU A 89 -2.14 -13.79 -6.61
CA GLU A 89 -2.59 -14.88 -5.73
C GLU A 89 -1.94 -14.69 -4.35
N VAL A 90 -2.72 -14.93 -3.31
CA VAL A 90 -2.32 -14.70 -1.91
C VAL A 90 -3.03 -15.70 -1.02
N GLY A 91 -2.36 -16.18 0.01
CA GLY A 91 -2.96 -17.11 0.97
C GLY A 91 -3.33 -18.47 0.36
N ASN A 92 -4.32 -19.12 0.95
CA ASN A 92 -4.77 -20.45 0.57
C ASN A 92 -5.95 -20.36 -0.42
N LYS A 93 -5.67 -19.78 -1.61
CA LYS A 93 -6.59 -19.55 -2.76
C LYS A 93 -7.26 -18.17 -2.86
N GLY A 94 -6.76 -17.18 -2.13
CA GLY A 94 -7.14 -15.78 -2.29
C GLY A 94 -6.46 -15.12 -3.48
N SER A 95 -6.97 -13.95 -3.89
CA SER A 95 -6.31 -13.08 -4.86
C SER A 95 -6.64 -11.61 -4.63
N TRP A 96 -5.67 -10.72 -4.88
CA TRP A 96 -5.92 -9.29 -4.96
C TRP A 96 -6.40 -8.91 -6.36
N LYS A 97 -7.62 -8.38 -6.46
CA LYS A 97 -8.22 -7.90 -7.70
C LYS A 97 -8.22 -6.39 -7.76
N GLN A 98 -7.82 -5.83 -8.90
CA GLN A 98 -7.84 -4.40 -9.13
C GLN A 98 -9.28 -3.92 -9.34
N GLN A 99 -9.67 -2.86 -8.61
CA GLN A 99 -11.02 -2.28 -8.67
C GLN A 99 -11.13 -1.18 -9.75
N ASP A 100 -10.10 -0.34 -9.86
CA ASP A 100 -10.12 0.85 -10.73
C ASP A 100 -8.89 0.89 -11.64
N LYS A 101 -8.94 1.67 -12.72
CA LYS A 101 -7.73 2.03 -13.48
C LYS A 101 -6.69 2.71 -12.57
N ALA A 102 -5.42 2.37 -12.77
CA ALA A 102 -4.31 2.98 -12.06
C ALA A 102 -4.34 4.51 -12.20
N LYS A 103 -4.20 5.23 -11.09
CA LYS A 103 -4.17 6.69 -11.03
C LYS A 103 -2.74 7.18 -10.96
N SER A 104 -2.35 8.09 -11.84
CA SER A 104 -1.00 8.68 -11.82
C SER A 104 -0.83 9.56 -10.58
N VAL A 105 0.34 9.44 -9.93
CA VAL A 105 0.73 10.29 -8.80
C VAL A 105 1.82 11.23 -9.27
N ARG A 106 1.63 12.52 -9.00
CA ARG A 106 2.55 13.58 -9.39
C ARG A 106 3.27 14.16 -8.18
N TYR A 107 4.48 14.64 -8.40
CA TYR A 107 5.15 15.54 -7.48
C TYR A 107 4.80 16.98 -7.88
N GLU A 108 4.16 17.70 -6.97
CA GLU A 108 3.89 19.12 -7.14
C GLU A 108 5.10 19.90 -6.62
N ASN A 109 5.77 20.63 -7.51
CA ASN A 109 6.83 21.56 -7.13
C ASN A 109 6.20 22.95 -7.02
N THR A 110 6.21 23.55 -5.82
CA THR A 110 5.50 24.80 -5.49
C THR A 110 6.10 26.06 -6.12
N GLY A 111 6.70 25.97 -7.31
CA GLY A 111 7.35 27.12 -7.95
C GLY A 111 7.53 27.06 -9.46
N ASN A 112 7.24 25.94 -10.14
CA ASN A 112 7.35 25.86 -11.60
C ASN A 112 6.32 24.86 -12.17
N SER A 113 5.68 25.23 -13.29
CA SER A 113 4.51 24.60 -13.90
C SER A 113 4.71 23.17 -14.47
N SER A 114 5.77 22.44 -14.11
CA SER A 114 6.01 21.07 -14.57
C SER A 114 5.79 20.07 -13.43
N SER A 115 4.58 19.51 -13.35
CA SER A 115 4.28 18.39 -12.46
C SER A 115 4.85 17.08 -13.03
N VAL A 116 5.77 16.45 -12.31
CA VAL A 116 6.43 15.21 -12.74
C VAL A 116 5.66 14.00 -12.23
N ILE A 117 5.32 13.05 -13.11
CA ILE A 117 4.71 11.78 -12.70
C ILE A 117 5.79 10.89 -12.06
N ILE A 118 5.64 10.66 -10.76
CA ILE A 118 6.59 9.85 -9.98
C ILE A 118 6.17 8.38 -9.86
N GLY A 119 4.92 8.07 -10.20
CA GLY A 119 4.42 6.70 -10.16
C GLY A 119 2.91 6.62 -10.34
N CYS A 120 2.34 5.51 -9.92
CA CYS A 120 0.90 5.29 -9.93
C CYS A 120 0.41 4.62 -8.66
N LYS A 121 -0.90 4.72 -8.45
CA LYS A 121 -1.65 4.06 -7.37
C LYS A 121 -2.75 3.19 -7.96
N LYS A 122 -2.84 1.95 -7.51
CA LYS A 122 -3.93 1.00 -7.84
C LYS A 122 -4.73 0.71 -6.57
N SER A 123 -6.05 0.63 -6.72
CA SER A 123 -6.96 0.16 -5.66
C SER A 123 -7.24 -1.33 -5.90
N LEU A 124 -7.04 -2.17 -4.90
CA LEU A 124 -7.27 -3.60 -4.97
C LEU A 124 -8.18 -4.07 -3.84
N CYS A 125 -8.99 -5.09 -4.10
CA CYS A 125 -9.77 -5.83 -3.11
C CYS A 125 -9.28 -7.27 -3.03
N TYR A 126 -9.29 -7.85 -1.83
CA TYR A 126 -9.07 -9.28 -1.67
C TYR A 126 -10.35 -10.03 -2.02
N VAL A 127 -10.20 -11.10 -2.80
CA VAL A 127 -11.29 -12.02 -3.16
C VAL A 127 -10.82 -13.45 -2.96
N ASN A 128 -11.59 -14.20 -2.16
CA ASN A 128 -11.48 -15.65 -2.02
C ASN A 128 -12.83 -16.27 -2.35
N LYS A 129 -12.88 -17.10 -3.40
CA LYS A 129 -14.13 -17.67 -3.92
C LYS A 129 -14.60 -18.91 -3.17
N GLU A 130 -13.68 -19.61 -2.50
CA GLU A 130 -13.98 -20.87 -1.82
C GLU A 130 -14.19 -20.67 -0.31
N TYR A 131 -13.47 -19.71 0.26
CA TYR A 131 -13.50 -19.40 1.69
C TYR A 131 -13.94 -17.94 1.88
N TYR A 132 -15.25 -17.71 1.86
CA TYR A 132 -15.81 -16.45 2.35
C TYR A 132 -16.27 -16.65 3.78
N ASN A 133 -15.41 -16.29 4.73
CA ASN A 133 -15.78 -16.20 6.13
C ASN A 133 -16.09 -14.74 6.46
N GLN A 134 -17.34 -14.45 6.82
CA GLN A 134 -17.79 -13.10 7.18
C GLN A 134 -17.02 -12.52 8.37
N ASN A 135 -16.46 -13.36 9.24
CA ASN A 135 -15.75 -12.91 10.44
C ASN A 135 -14.37 -12.28 10.12
N ASP A 136 -13.72 -12.72 9.03
CA ASP A 136 -12.40 -12.23 8.64
C ASP A 136 -12.49 -10.83 8.00
N GLY A 137 -13.69 -10.48 7.52
CA GLY A 137 -14.07 -9.18 6.99
C GLY A 137 -13.49 -8.86 5.60
N HIS A 138 -13.77 -7.65 5.13
CA HIS A 138 -13.36 -7.21 3.79
C HIS A 138 -12.01 -6.50 3.84
N TRP A 139 -11.11 -6.89 2.92
CA TRP A 139 -9.76 -6.35 2.87
C TRP A 139 -9.53 -5.60 1.57
N VAL A 140 -8.97 -4.40 1.70
CA VAL A 140 -8.59 -3.57 0.55
C VAL A 140 -7.13 -3.13 0.67
N MET A 141 -6.52 -2.92 -0.49
CA MET A 141 -5.14 -2.49 -0.61
C MET A 141 -5.02 -1.32 -1.57
N LYS A 142 -4.17 -0.36 -1.22
CA LYS A 142 -3.61 0.59 -2.18
C LYS A 142 -2.18 0.17 -2.50
N GLU A 143 -1.93 -0.19 -3.75
CA GLU A 143 -0.60 -0.52 -4.27
C GLU A 143 0.00 0.71 -4.95
N TYR A 144 1.24 1.05 -4.59
CA TYR A 144 2.00 2.16 -5.13
C TYR A 144 3.23 1.64 -5.86
N GLU A 145 3.40 2.07 -7.11
CA GLU A 145 4.48 1.66 -8.01
C GLU A 145 5.15 2.90 -8.59
N LEU A 146 6.49 2.93 -8.61
CA LEU A 146 7.25 4.02 -9.22
C LEU A 146 7.12 4.01 -10.75
N SER A 147 7.29 5.18 -11.37
CA SER A 147 7.25 5.26 -12.83
C SER A 147 8.43 4.53 -13.46
N SER A 148 8.22 3.94 -14.63
CA SER A 148 9.27 3.24 -15.38
C SER A 148 10.49 4.12 -15.65
N VAL A 149 10.27 5.42 -15.89
CA VAL A 149 11.32 6.42 -16.09
C VAL A 149 12.25 6.55 -14.86
N ILE A 150 11.69 6.43 -13.65
CA ILE A 150 12.48 6.44 -12.41
C ILE A 150 13.16 5.08 -12.22
N LEU A 151 12.42 3.98 -12.42
CA LEU A 151 12.92 2.62 -12.21
C LEU A 151 14.09 2.25 -13.14
N GLN A 152 14.14 2.79 -14.35
CA GLN A 152 15.25 2.60 -15.29
C GLN A 152 16.61 3.09 -14.77
N LYS A 153 16.62 3.96 -13.74
CA LYS A 153 17.85 4.44 -13.09
C LYS A 153 18.44 3.45 -12.07
N PHE A 154 17.71 2.37 -11.76
CA PHE A 154 18.12 1.36 -10.79
C PHE A 154 18.32 0.01 -11.46
N ASP A 155 19.06 -0.87 -10.78
CA ASP A 155 19.30 -2.26 -11.20
C ASP A 155 17.97 -3.04 -11.32
N GLU A 156 17.92 -4.01 -12.23
CA GLU A 156 16.68 -4.75 -12.56
C GLU A 156 16.05 -5.45 -11.35
N ASP A 157 16.86 -5.98 -10.44
CA ASP A 157 16.42 -6.69 -9.24
C ASP A 157 15.70 -5.79 -8.21
N ARG A 158 15.80 -4.46 -8.39
CA ARG A 158 15.19 -3.44 -7.53
C ARG A 158 13.95 -2.79 -8.14
N ARG A 159 13.60 -3.14 -9.38
CA ARG A 159 12.49 -2.50 -10.12
C ARG A 159 11.11 -3.04 -9.78
N ASP A 160 11.05 -4.25 -9.23
CA ASP A 160 9.81 -4.96 -8.96
C ASP A 160 9.27 -4.70 -7.53
N TYR A 161 9.77 -3.69 -6.80
CA TYR A 161 9.25 -3.35 -5.47
C TYR A 161 8.05 -2.40 -5.53
N VAL A 162 7.08 -2.64 -4.65
CA VAL A 162 5.91 -1.78 -4.45
C VAL A 162 5.70 -1.48 -2.97
N LEU A 163 4.97 -0.40 -2.70
CA LEU A 163 4.45 -0.11 -1.37
C LEU A 163 2.96 -0.45 -1.33
N CYS A 164 2.56 -1.28 -0.37
CA CYS A 164 1.19 -1.72 -0.15
C CYS A 164 0.66 -1.07 1.14
N ALA A 165 -0.49 -0.40 1.05
CA ALA A 165 -1.24 0.07 2.21
C ALA A 165 -2.50 -0.79 2.35
N ILE A 166 -2.56 -1.63 3.38
CA ILE A 166 -3.65 -2.60 3.60
C ILE A 166 -4.53 -2.11 4.74
N LYS A 167 -5.85 -2.21 4.57
CA LYS A 167 -6.82 -1.96 5.66
C LYS A 167 -7.97 -2.97 5.62
N LYS A 168 -8.55 -3.21 6.79
CA LYS A 168 -9.87 -3.85 6.93
C LYS A 168 -10.95 -2.80 6.70
N MET A 169 -11.93 -3.10 5.84
CA MET A 169 -13.10 -2.27 5.64
C MET A 169 -14.19 -2.65 6.65
N PRO A 170 -14.90 -1.67 7.24
CA PRO A 170 -16.10 -1.95 8.02
C PRO A 170 -17.18 -2.55 7.11
N HIS A 171 -17.95 -3.50 7.62
CA HIS A 171 -19.02 -4.14 6.87
C HIS A 171 -20.12 -3.13 6.48
N SER A 172 -20.71 -3.33 5.29
CA SER A 172 -21.85 -2.63 4.68
C SER A 172 -21.53 -1.38 3.82
N ALA A 173 -21.45 -1.61 2.50
CA ALA A 173 -21.78 -0.72 1.36
C ALA A 173 -20.83 -0.93 0.16
N ASP A 174 -19.53 -1.13 0.40
CA ASP A 174 -18.52 -1.18 -0.67
C ASP A 174 -18.21 -2.59 -1.22
N TYR A 175 -18.76 -3.66 -0.61
CA TYR A 175 -18.52 -5.03 -1.08
C TYR A 175 -19.00 -5.26 -2.53
N ALA A 176 -20.09 -4.61 -2.93
CA ALA A 176 -20.59 -4.69 -4.30
C ALA A 176 -19.58 -4.14 -5.34
N ARG A 177 -18.69 -3.21 -4.96
CA ARG A 177 -17.61 -2.73 -5.83
C ARG A 177 -16.44 -3.71 -5.95
N CYS A 178 -16.28 -4.61 -4.98
CA CYS A 178 -15.20 -5.59 -4.96
C CYS A 178 -15.54 -6.87 -5.76
N LEU A 179 -16.83 -7.13 -5.99
CA LEU A 179 -17.31 -8.34 -6.68
C LEU A 179 -17.66 -8.14 -8.16
N ASN A 180 -17.94 -6.92 -8.59
CA ASN A 180 -18.33 -6.59 -9.98
C ASN A 180 -17.12 -6.35 -10.88
#